data_AF-A0A0K8UKT6-F1
#
_entry.id   AF-A0A0K8UKT6-F1
#
_cell.length_a   1.000
_cell.length_b   1.000
_cell.length_c   1.000
_cell.angle_alpha   90.00
_cell.angle_beta   90.00
_cell.angle_gamma   90.00
#
_symmetry.space_group_name_H-M   'P 1'
#
loop_
_entity.id
_entity.type
_entity.pdbx_description
1 polymer ?
#
loop_
_entity_poly.entity_id
_entity_poly.type
_entity_poly.pdbx_seq_one_letter_code
_entity_poly.pdbx_strand_id
1 'polypeptide(L)'
;MEKKSSKGSKSTKESMGGKENYESKRERNVRDSKILRDAREKRSEQKSERGLKTEHESRREHDRESRSERYSKSDREKRKDSDEKYYYDSKIERNSRDELSHRRQHESKSEISSVKSSRDMRAVKSDRQSRDMKRSSDNKAKKSDQKTLMQDIKELIMRALECELSGHVLEARMLYEESLVKLQICTDNEQNEDILDSYRKYLSSYEKHVQRLRDQIEQNLFSCKITEHIAIPEGSRGRSYEKLIGCYLNEKVSVVHIYEPCLTQSCHLEDLINFVEVLVKNCSNLMFLRVITRASPKSSNLQKDVLNDLREELDSGNISFNYQFDEQLKKPRIVFNNGVVIRCRRGLHIYKPLTKYYKLGLYDFDFRRCENTEVDIYQGKPFSESISKADRTDLMESLLHA
;
A
#
# COMPACT_ATOMS: atom_id res chain seq x y z
N MET A 1 47.69 -76.14 3.78
CA MET A 1 48.98 -75.54 3.41
C MET A 1 49.48 -74.74 4.60
N GLU A 2 50.71 -75.02 5.05
CA GLU A 2 51.69 -74.11 5.66
C GLU A 2 51.15 -72.99 6.57
N LYS A 3 51.56 -72.74 7.81
CA LYS A 3 52.79 -72.84 8.63
C LYS A 3 52.32 -72.11 9.93
N LYS A 4 52.70 -72.34 11.17
CA LYS A 4 53.89 -72.89 11.83
C LYS A 4 53.51 -72.94 13.34
N SER A 5 53.92 -74.01 14.00
CA SER A 5 54.59 -74.06 15.33
C SER A 5 54.32 -72.90 16.32
N SER A 6 54.02 -73.11 17.61
CA SER A 6 54.62 -74.10 18.52
C SER A 6 53.94 -74.09 19.89
N LYS A 7 53.85 -75.28 20.51
CA LYS A 7 54.26 -75.67 21.88
C LYS A 7 54.03 -74.62 22.99
N GLY A 8 53.37 -74.94 24.11
CA GLY A 8 53.46 -76.18 24.85
C GLY A 8 54.24 -75.95 26.14
N SER A 9 53.50 -76.04 27.25
CA SER A 9 53.81 -76.78 28.49
C SER A 9 55.07 -76.49 29.33
N LYS A 10 54.78 -76.34 30.64
CA LYS A 10 55.55 -76.73 31.85
C LYS A 10 56.78 -75.88 32.23
N SER A 11 56.74 -75.26 33.42
CA SER A 11 57.24 -75.86 34.68
C SER A 11 57.25 -74.87 35.85
N THR A 12 56.67 -75.28 36.98
CA THR A 12 57.11 -75.13 38.39
C THR A 12 58.26 -74.15 38.73
N LYS A 13 58.06 -73.29 39.73
CA LYS A 13 58.66 -73.43 41.08
C LYS A 13 58.20 -72.31 42.04
N GLU A 14 58.32 -72.64 43.32
CA GLU A 14 57.72 -72.06 44.53
C GLU A 14 58.23 -70.67 44.92
N SER A 15 57.40 -69.89 45.63
CA SER A 15 57.82 -69.19 46.86
C SER A 15 56.63 -68.47 47.54
N MET A 16 56.44 -68.80 48.83
CA MET A 16 56.07 -67.94 49.96
C MET A 16 55.18 -66.70 49.73
N GLY A 17 54.02 -66.64 50.40
CA GLY A 17 53.23 -65.39 50.49
C GLY A 17 51.85 -65.52 51.13
N GLY A 18 51.74 -66.17 52.29
CA GLY A 18 50.51 -66.14 53.09
C GLY A 18 50.56 -65.00 54.10
N LYS A 19 49.68 -63.98 53.92
CA LYS A 19 49.04 -63.13 54.97
C LYS A 19 48.52 -61.76 54.49
N GLU A 20 48.50 -61.43 53.20
CA GLU A 20 48.05 -60.08 52.76
C GLU A 20 46.55 -59.93 52.41
N ASN A 21 45.72 -60.98 52.48
CA ASN A 21 44.41 -60.95 51.81
C ASN A 21 43.17 -60.66 52.69
N TYR A 22 43.35 -60.37 53.99
CA TYR A 22 42.23 -59.99 54.88
C TYR A 22 42.19 -58.48 55.20
N GLU A 23 43.34 -57.83 55.38
CA GLU A 23 43.42 -56.37 55.56
C GLU A 23 43.14 -55.62 54.24
N SER A 24 43.65 -56.11 53.11
CA SER A 24 43.41 -55.51 51.79
C SER A 24 41.94 -55.52 51.35
N LYS A 25 41.15 -56.50 51.81
CA LYS A 25 39.69 -56.56 51.56
C LYS A 25 38.91 -55.62 52.48
N ARG A 26 39.35 -55.44 53.73
CA ARG A 26 38.77 -54.47 54.66
C ARG A 26 39.06 -53.04 54.22
N GLU A 27 40.28 -52.75 53.80
CA GLU A 27 40.66 -51.45 53.25
C GLU A 27 39.94 -51.14 51.93
N ARG A 28 39.78 -52.11 51.02
CA ARG A 28 38.97 -51.93 49.81
C ARG A 28 37.51 -51.67 50.13
N ASN A 29 36.88 -52.41 51.05
CA ASN A 29 35.51 -52.15 51.45
C ASN A 29 35.33 -50.79 52.15
N VAL A 30 36.31 -50.33 52.92
CA VAL A 30 36.29 -48.99 53.53
C VAL A 30 36.52 -47.90 52.48
N ARG A 31 37.42 -48.10 51.51
CA ARG A 31 37.62 -47.16 50.38
C ARG A 31 36.40 -47.11 49.48
N ASP A 32 35.78 -48.23 49.14
CA ASP A 32 34.56 -48.28 48.32
C ASP A 32 33.36 -47.68 49.07
N SER A 33 33.25 -47.91 50.40
CA SER A 33 32.24 -47.23 51.24
C SER A 33 32.49 -45.73 51.36
N LYS A 34 33.75 -45.27 51.35
CA LYS A 34 34.10 -43.85 51.40
C LYS A 34 33.84 -43.19 50.03
N ILE A 35 34.22 -43.84 48.94
CA ILE A 35 33.93 -43.39 47.57
C ILE A 35 32.41 -43.32 47.32
N LEU A 36 31.63 -44.28 47.83
CA LEU A 36 30.17 -44.24 47.75
C LEU A 36 29.55 -43.15 48.62
N ARG A 37 30.11 -42.85 49.80
CA ARG A 37 29.68 -41.71 50.64
C ARG A 37 30.04 -40.37 50.00
N ASP A 38 31.27 -40.21 49.53
CA ASP A 38 31.74 -39.00 48.86
C ASP A 38 30.98 -38.77 47.54
N ALA A 39 30.60 -39.83 46.82
CA ALA A 39 29.74 -39.74 45.64
C ALA A 39 28.28 -39.40 45.99
N ARG A 40 27.78 -39.82 47.17
CA ARG A 40 26.45 -39.43 47.68
C ARG A 40 26.43 -37.99 48.16
N GLU A 41 27.48 -37.55 48.86
CA GLU A 41 27.65 -36.16 49.31
C GLU A 41 27.81 -35.21 48.12
N LYS A 42 28.65 -35.56 47.12
CA LYS A 42 28.74 -34.77 45.87
C LYS A 42 27.44 -34.75 45.09
N ARG A 43 26.63 -35.82 45.12
CA ARG A 43 25.28 -35.83 44.51
C ARG A 43 24.26 -35.06 45.33
N SER A 44 24.38 -35.00 46.66
CA SER A 44 23.50 -34.17 47.49
C SER A 44 23.88 -32.69 47.41
N GLU A 45 25.17 -32.37 47.29
CA GLU A 45 25.66 -31.01 47.02
C GLU A 45 25.30 -30.54 45.61
N GLN A 46 25.42 -31.40 44.59
CA GLN A 46 24.90 -31.07 43.26
C GLN A 46 23.37 -30.97 43.23
N LYS A 47 22.63 -31.70 44.07
CA LYS A 47 21.17 -31.57 44.18
C LYS A 47 20.76 -30.33 44.97
N SER A 48 21.48 -29.94 46.01
CA SER A 48 21.22 -28.71 46.76
C SER A 48 21.59 -27.49 45.94
N GLU A 49 22.71 -27.50 45.21
CA GLU A 49 23.07 -26.45 44.26
C GLU A 49 22.12 -26.38 43.05
N ARG A 50 21.63 -27.52 42.54
CA ARG A 50 20.61 -27.51 41.48
C ARG A 50 19.27 -27.00 42.01
N GLY A 51 18.86 -27.40 43.22
CA GLY A 51 17.65 -26.91 43.88
C GLY A 51 17.68 -25.41 44.14
N LEU A 52 18.80 -24.90 44.65
CA LEU A 52 19.02 -23.46 44.87
C LEU A 52 19.12 -22.67 43.55
N LYS A 53 19.71 -23.25 42.49
CA LYS A 53 19.72 -22.64 41.16
C LYS A 53 18.32 -22.61 40.55
N THR A 54 17.51 -23.65 40.70
CA THR A 54 16.14 -23.69 40.19
C THR A 54 15.19 -22.78 40.96
N GLU A 55 15.34 -22.61 42.27
CA GLU A 55 14.56 -21.62 43.03
C GLU A 55 15.01 -20.18 42.75
N HIS A 56 16.30 -19.95 42.52
CA HIS A 56 16.80 -18.64 42.13
C HIS A 56 16.44 -18.31 40.67
N GLU A 57 16.34 -19.29 39.78
CA GLU A 57 15.83 -19.12 38.42
C GLU A 57 14.31 -18.91 38.40
N SER A 58 13.53 -19.66 39.17
CA SER A 58 12.07 -19.49 39.21
C SER A 58 11.66 -18.16 39.85
N ARG A 59 12.34 -17.71 40.92
CA ARG A 59 12.14 -16.34 41.46
C ARG A 59 12.57 -15.26 40.46
N ARG A 60 13.67 -15.48 39.71
CA ARG A 60 14.10 -14.53 38.66
C ARG A 60 13.16 -14.52 37.46
N GLU A 61 12.53 -15.64 37.12
CA GLU A 61 11.53 -15.70 36.04
C GLU A 61 10.22 -15.05 36.47
N HIS A 62 9.73 -15.31 37.68
CA HIS A 62 8.50 -14.69 38.18
C HIS A 62 8.65 -13.16 38.34
N ASP A 63 9.84 -12.67 38.76
CA ASP A 63 10.15 -11.24 38.80
C ASP A 63 10.39 -10.63 37.41
N ARG A 64 10.92 -11.41 36.44
CA ARG A 64 11.08 -10.96 35.05
C ARG A 64 9.76 -10.90 34.30
N GLU A 65 8.85 -11.85 34.50
CA GLU A 65 7.51 -11.81 33.92
C GLU A 65 6.68 -10.67 34.53
N SER A 66 6.73 -10.51 35.87
CA SER A 66 6.06 -9.40 36.56
C SER A 66 6.61 -8.01 36.22
N ARG A 67 7.89 -7.90 35.80
CA ARG A 67 8.47 -6.67 35.23
C ARG A 67 8.15 -6.50 33.74
N SER A 68 8.21 -7.57 32.95
CA SER A 68 7.91 -7.56 31.52
C SER A 68 6.46 -7.16 31.25
N GLU A 69 5.51 -7.63 32.06
CA GLU A 69 4.09 -7.25 31.95
C GLU A 69 3.83 -5.80 32.38
N ARG A 70 4.54 -5.30 33.41
CA ARG A 70 4.45 -3.88 33.83
C ARG A 70 5.11 -2.92 32.83
N TYR A 71 6.22 -3.30 32.21
CA TYR A 71 6.84 -2.52 31.12
C TYR A 71 6.00 -2.56 29.84
N SER A 72 5.51 -3.74 29.43
CA SER A 72 4.69 -3.87 28.23
C SER A 72 3.32 -3.20 28.32
N LYS A 73 2.71 -3.05 29.51
CA LYS A 73 1.47 -2.26 29.65
C LYS A 73 1.74 -0.75 29.67
N SER A 74 2.78 -0.27 30.39
CA SER A 74 3.04 1.18 30.49
C SER A 74 3.66 1.80 29.23
N ASP A 75 4.50 1.07 28.47
CA ASP A 75 5.02 1.55 27.18
C ASP A 75 3.95 1.52 26.07
N ARG A 76 2.94 0.65 26.20
CA ARG A 76 1.83 0.55 25.24
C ARG A 76 0.73 1.58 25.49
N GLU A 77 0.58 2.08 26.72
CA GLU A 77 -0.26 3.23 27.06
C GLU A 77 0.46 4.57 26.75
N LYS A 78 1.77 4.70 27.01
CA LYS A 78 2.52 5.96 26.71
C LYS A 78 2.80 6.21 25.22
N ARG A 79 2.97 5.15 24.41
CA ARG A 79 3.13 5.29 22.94
C ARG A 79 1.81 5.49 22.20
N LYS A 80 0.66 5.21 22.81
CA LYS A 80 -0.66 5.51 22.24
C LYS A 80 -1.11 6.96 22.49
N ASP A 81 -0.70 7.58 23.61
CA ASP A 81 -1.11 8.96 23.93
C ASP A 81 -0.15 10.07 23.41
N SER A 82 1.12 9.78 23.11
CA SER A 82 2.09 10.80 22.62
C SER A 82 2.06 11.00 21.11
N ASP A 83 1.91 9.92 20.35
CA ASP A 83 2.14 9.94 18.91
C ASP A 83 0.90 10.41 18.12
N GLU A 84 -0.31 10.32 18.70
CA GLU A 84 -1.55 10.74 18.06
C GLU A 84 -1.93 12.20 18.40
N LYS A 85 -1.56 12.72 19.58
CA LYS A 85 -1.90 14.08 20.04
C LYS A 85 -0.99 15.17 19.44
N TYR A 86 0.32 14.90 19.33
CA TYR A 86 1.28 15.88 18.77
C TYR A 86 1.15 16.05 17.25
N TYR A 87 0.68 15.00 16.57
CA TYR A 87 0.39 15.02 15.14
C TYR A 87 -0.86 15.88 14.82
N TYR A 88 -1.81 15.97 15.77
CA TYR A 88 -3.08 16.68 15.61
C TYR A 88 -3.00 18.18 15.97
N ASP A 89 -2.25 18.58 16.99
CA ASP A 89 -2.30 20.00 17.46
C ASP A 89 -1.47 20.98 16.58
N SER A 90 -0.38 20.53 15.96
CA SER A 90 0.50 21.45 15.20
C SER A 90 0.05 21.70 13.75
N LYS A 91 -0.79 20.82 13.18
CA LYS A 91 -1.46 21.04 11.89
C LYS A 91 -2.61 22.05 12.03
N ILE A 92 -3.26 22.09 13.20
CA ILE A 92 -4.39 22.98 13.51
C ILE A 92 -3.94 24.44 13.71
N GLU A 93 -2.80 24.70 14.35
CA GLU A 93 -2.32 26.08 14.55
C GLU A 93 -1.86 26.78 13.26
N ARG A 94 -1.40 26.03 12.24
CA ARG A 94 -1.01 26.60 10.95
C ARG A 94 -2.23 26.91 10.08
N ASN A 95 -3.17 25.98 9.99
CA ASN A 95 -4.39 26.20 9.20
C ASN A 95 -5.27 27.33 9.79
N SER A 96 -5.30 27.50 11.12
CA SER A 96 -6.08 28.57 11.77
C SER A 96 -5.48 29.98 11.58
N ARG A 97 -4.15 30.11 11.38
CA ARG A 97 -3.51 31.40 11.06
C ARG A 97 -3.77 31.83 9.61
N ASP A 98 -3.91 30.87 8.71
CA ASP A 98 -4.11 31.13 7.28
C ASP A 98 -5.60 31.39 6.94
N GLU A 99 -6.56 30.82 7.67
CA GLU A 99 -7.99 31.14 7.52
C GLU A 99 -8.34 32.58 7.97
N LEU A 100 -7.66 33.11 8.99
CA LEU A 100 -7.91 34.47 9.51
C LEU A 100 -7.26 35.59 8.68
N SER A 101 -6.30 35.24 7.82
CA SER A 101 -5.67 36.16 6.87
C SER A 101 -6.44 36.20 5.54
N HIS A 102 -6.95 35.06 5.06
CA HIS A 102 -7.74 34.99 3.83
C HIS A 102 -9.18 35.56 3.95
N ARG A 103 -9.85 35.38 5.10
CA ARG A 103 -11.22 35.90 5.30
C ARG A 103 -11.32 37.43 5.34
N ARG A 104 -10.22 38.12 5.66
CA ARG A 104 -10.16 39.59 5.66
C ARG A 104 -10.01 40.22 4.28
N GLN A 105 -9.70 39.44 3.24
CA GLN A 105 -9.39 39.98 1.91
C GLN A 105 -10.52 39.79 0.87
N HIS A 106 -11.55 38.99 1.15
CA HIS A 106 -12.59 38.65 0.15
C HIS A 106 -14.02 39.17 0.39
N GLU A 107 -14.38 39.66 1.58
CA GLU A 107 -15.69 40.31 1.82
C GLU A 107 -15.69 41.81 1.51
N SER A 108 -14.71 42.26 0.73
CA SER A 108 -14.75 43.50 -0.03
C SER A 108 -15.32 43.23 -1.42
N LYS A 109 -16.59 42.82 -1.54
CA LYS A 109 -17.32 42.82 -2.82
C LYS A 109 -18.84 42.70 -2.63
N SER A 110 -19.52 43.72 -3.17
CA SER A 110 -20.94 43.86 -3.55
C SER A 110 -22.01 44.01 -2.46
N GLU A 111 -22.35 45.29 -2.22
CA GLU A 111 -23.65 45.82 -1.83
C GLU A 111 -24.74 45.50 -2.89
N ILE A 112 -26.01 45.40 -2.47
CA ILE A 112 -27.19 46.18 -2.95
C ILE A 112 -28.52 45.45 -2.60
N SER A 113 -29.24 46.03 -1.62
CA SER A 113 -30.71 46.33 -1.52
C SER A 113 -31.79 45.25 -1.79
N SER A 114 -33.04 45.28 -1.31
CA SER A 114 -33.77 45.91 -0.20
C SER A 114 -35.26 45.54 -0.37
N VAL A 115 -35.87 44.88 0.63
CA VAL A 115 -37.25 45.01 1.20
C VAL A 115 -38.55 44.85 0.36
N LYS A 116 -39.54 44.23 1.03
CA LYS A 116 -41.04 44.36 1.00
C LYS A 116 -41.79 43.28 0.19
N SER A 117 -43.00 42.83 0.52
CA SER A 117 -43.89 42.80 1.69
C SER A 117 -45.17 42.05 1.22
N SER A 118 -45.76 41.20 2.08
CA SER A 118 -47.19 40.83 2.22
C SER A 118 -48.09 40.63 0.98
N ARG A 119 -48.74 39.44 0.83
CA ARG A 119 -50.22 39.27 0.79
C ARG A 119 -50.72 37.87 0.38
N ASP A 120 -51.75 37.46 1.10
CA ASP A 120 -53.04 36.89 0.68
C ASP A 120 -53.21 35.47 0.10
N MET A 121 -54.19 34.82 0.74
CA MET A 121 -54.84 33.55 0.48
C MET A 121 -55.60 33.54 -0.85
N ARG A 122 -54.88 33.48 -1.98
CA ARG A 122 -55.35 32.95 -3.28
C ARG A 122 -54.47 31.80 -3.81
N ALA A 123 -53.64 31.23 -2.93
CA ALA A 123 -52.48 30.42 -3.31
C ALA A 123 -52.76 28.97 -3.77
N VAL A 124 -53.99 28.43 -3.65
CA VAL A 124 -54.18 26.97 -3.80
C VAL A 124 -54.41 26.50 -5.25
N LYS A 125 -54.79 27.39 -6.19
CA LYS A 125 -54.94 27.04 -7.63
C LYS A 125 -53.77 27.51 -8.52
N SER A 126 -53.07 28.59 -8.17
CA SER A 126 -51.87 29.06 -8.87
C SER A 126 -50.61 28.27 -8.49
N ASP A 127 -50.56 27.67 -7.31
CA ASP A 127 -49.45 26.81 -6.87
C ASP A 127 -49.34 25.53 -7.70
N ARG A 128 -50.45 24.97 -8.19
CA ARG A 128 -50.40 23.77 -9.03
C ARG A 128 -49.75 24.07 -10.37
N GLN A 129 -50.19 25.12 -11.05
CA GLN A 129 -49.58 25.54 -12.32
C GLN A 129 -48.12 25.99 -12.16
N SER A 130 -47.77 26.66 -11.05
CA SER A 130 -46.39 27.04 -10.74
C SER A 130 -45.50 25.81 -10.44
N ARG A 131 -46.00 24.83 -9.67
CA ARG A 131 -45.31 23.56 -9.42
C ARG A 131 -45.19 22.70 -10.67
N ASP A 132 -46.19 22.73 -11.55
CA ASP A 132 -46.17 21.99 -12.82
C ASP A 132 -45.23 22.64 -13.84
N MET A 133 -45.16 23.98 -13.90
CA MET A 133 -44.16 24.72 -14.69
C MET A 133 -42.73 24.46 -14.16
N LYS A 134 -42.55 24.44 -12.84
CA LYS A 134 -41.26 24.10 -12.20
C LYS A 134 -40.87 22.64 -12.43
N ARG A 135 -41.80 21.70 -12.32
CA ARG A 135 -41.57 20.28 -12.67
C ARG A 135 -41.24 20.09 -14.15
N SER A 136 -41.90 20.85 -15.04
CA SER A 136 -41.61 20.89 -16.46
C SER A 136 -40.21 21.44 -16.74
N SER A 137 -39.79 22.52 -16.09
CA SER A 137 -38.43 23.07 -16.22
C SER A 137 -37.38 22.12 -15.66
N ASP A 138 -37.65 21.50 -14.50
CA ASP A 138 -36.75 20.54 -13.87
C ASP A 138 -36.60 19.27 -14.72
N ASN A 139 -37.69 18.77 -15.32
CA ASN A 139 -37.64 17.64 -16.25
C ASN A 139 -36.93 17.98 -17.57
N LYS A 140 -37.07 19.22 -18.05
CA LYS A 140 -36.37 19.68 -19.25
C LYS A 140 -34.86 19.88 -19.00
N ALA A 141 -34.49 20.37 -17.81
CA ALA A 141 -33.11 20.46 -17.35
C ALA A 141 -32.49 19.06 -17.19
N LYS A 142 -33.16 18.14 -16.50
CA LYS A 142 -32.70 16.74 -16.37
C LYS A 142 -32.50 16.04 -17.72
N LYS A 143 -33.41 16.25 -18.67
CA LYS A 143 -33.29 15.68 -20.02
C LYS A 143 -32.16 16.31 -20.84
N SER A 144 -31.83 17.58 -20.57
CA SER A 144 -30.67 18.28 -21.11
C SER A 144 -29.37 17.72 -20.53
N ASP A 145 -29.29 17.59 -19.20
CA ASP A 145 -28.11 17.09 -18.49
C ASP A 145 -27.80 15.64 -18.86
N GLN A 146 -28.83 14.79 -18.99
CA GLN A 146 -28.67 13.42 -19.45
C GLN A 146 -28.17 13.34 -20.90
N LYS A 147 -28.59 14.27 -21.77
CA LYS A 147 -28.10 14.34 -23.16
C LYS A 147 -26.62 14.74 -23.20
N THR A 148 -26.21 15.71 -22.39
CA THR A 148 -24.80 16.10 -22.26
C THR A 148 -23.96 14.95 -21.73
N LEU A 149 -24.41 14.28 -20.67
CA LEU A 149 -23.71 13.13 -20.09
C LEU A 149 -23.54 11.97 -21.09
N MET A 150 -24.56 11.69 -21.92
CA MET A 150 -24.45 10.67 -22.97
C MET A 150 -23.48 11.07 -24.08
N GLN A 151 -23.38 12.36 -24.39
CA GLN A 151 -22.37 12.87 -25.33
C GLN A 151 -20.96 12.69 -24.77
N ASP A 152 -20.75 12.98 -23.48
CA ASP A 152 -19.46 12.78 -22.80
C ASP A 152 -19.06 11.30 -22.78
N ILE A 153 -20.00 10.40 -22.50
CA ILE A 153 -19.77 8.94 -22.55
C ILE A 153 -19.30 8.53 -23.95
N LYS A 154 -19.97 9.02 -25.00
CA LYS A 154 -19.59 8.72 -26.38
C LYS A 154 -18.18 9.21 -26.70
N GLU A 155 -17.82 10.42 -26.27
CA GLU A 155 -16.48 10.98 -26.45
C GLU A 155 -15.41 10.16 -25.74
N LEU A 156 -15.65 9.76 -24.49
CA LEU A 156 -14.75 8.88 -23.74
C LEU A 156 -14.52 7.56 -24.45
N ILE A 157 -15.59 6.91 -24.94
CA ILE A 157 -15.50 5.64 -25.65
C ILE A 157 -14.73 5.78 -26.97
N MET A 158 -15.00 6.84 -27.75
CA MET A 158 -14.27 7.08 -29.00
C MET A 158 -12.78 7.30 -28.74
N ARG A 159 -12.43 8.10 -27.74
CA ARG A 159 -11.03 8.30 -27.34
C ARG A 159 -10.39 7.02 -26.83
N ALA A 160 -11.09 6.24 -26.00
CA ALA A 160 -10.62 4.96 -25.50
C ALA A 160 -10.26 4.00 -26.66
N LEU A 161 -11.12 3.97 -27.67
CA LEU A 161 -10.92 3.18 -28.87
C LEU A 161 -9.71 3.65 -29.68
N GLU A 162 -9.55 4.97 -29.88
CA GLU A 162 -8.38 5.53 -30.55
C GLU A 162 -7.08 5.18 -29.83
N CYS A 163 -7.08 5.25 -28.49
CA CYS A 163 -5.95 4.84 -27.66
C CYS A 163 -5.63 3.35 -27.85
N GLU A 164 -6.63 2.47 -27.81
CA GLU A 164 -6.44 1.02 -27.97
C GLU A 164 -5.91 0.68 -29.37
N LEU A 165 -6.49 1.28 -30.41
CA LEU A 165 -6.05 1.15 -31.80
C LEU A 165 -4.62 1.65 -32.03
N SER A 166 -4.16 2.57 -31.18
CA SER A 166 -2.81 3.13 -31.19
C SER A 166 -1.85 2.39 -30.26
N GLY A 167 -2.34 1.37 -29.53
CA GLY A 167 -1.53 0.57 -28.61
C GLY A 167 -1.42 1.14 -27.19
N HIS A 168 -2.05 2.28 -26.89
CA HIS A 168 -2.05 2.94 -25.58
C HIS A 168 -3.02 2.26 -24.60
N VAL A 169 -2.75 0.99 -24.29
CA VAL A 169 -3.68 0.10 -23.56
C VAL A 169 -4.00 0.61 -22.14
N LEU A 170 -3.03 1.22 -21.45
CA LEU A 170 -3.26 1.77 -20.11
C LEU A 170 -4.28 2.92 -20.14
N GLU A 171 -4.13 3.84 -21.10
CA GLU A 171 -5.02 4.98 -21.31
C GLU A 171 -6.40 4.52 -21.76
N ALA A 172 -6.47 3.61 -22.73
CA ALA A 172 -7.71 3.02 -23.22
C ALA A 172 -8.53 2.42 -22.07
N ARG A 173 -7.90 1.59 -21.23
CA ARG A 173 -8.55 0.99 -20.06
C ARG A 173 -9.14 2.06 -19.13
N MET A 174 -8.40 3.14 -18.85
CA MET A 174 -8.88 4.20 -17.97
C MET A 174 -10.12 4.88 -18.54
N LEU A 175 -10.08 5.28 -19.82
CA LEU A 175 -11.18 5.95 -20.50
C LEU A 175 -12.43 5.05 -20.56
N TYR A 176 -12.26 3.76 -20.83
CA TYR A 176 -13.37 2.81 -20.76
C TYR A 176 -13.94 2.66 -19.35
N GLU A 177 -13.10 2.54 -18.31
CA GLU A 177 -13.57 2.45 -16.92
C GLU A 177 -14.30 3.72 -16.49
N GLU A 178 -13.84 4.91 -16.90
CA GLU A 178 -14.56 6.16 -16.66
C GLU A 178 -15.92 6.18 -17.38
N SER A 179 -15.95 5.76 -18.65
CA SER A 179 -17.20 5.68 -19.42
C SER A 179 -18.21 4.71 -18.78
N LEU A 180 -17.75 3.58 -18.23
CA LEU A 180 -18.58 2.62 -17.51
C LEU A 180 -19.20 3.23 -16.25
N VAL A 181 -18.42 3.98 -15.47
CA VAL A 181 -18.93 4.67 -14.27
C VAL A 181 -20.01 5.69 -14.66
N LYS A 182 -19.79 6.49 -15.71
CA LYS A 182 -20.79 7.45 -16.19
C LYS A 182 -22.04 6.76 -16.74
N LEU A 183 -21.88 5.66 -17.48
CA LEU A 183 -22.99 4.89 -18.02
C LEU A 183 -23.82 4.20 -16.92
N GLN A 184 -23.19 3.76 -15.83
CA GLN A 184 -23.89 3.24 -14.66
C GLN A 184 -24.79 4.32 -14.03
N ILE A 185 -24.27 5.55 -13.88
CA ILE A 185 -25.06 6.70 -13.38
C ILE A 185 -26.25 6.98 -14.31
N CYS A 186 -26.08 6.92 -15.63
CA CYS A 186 -27.19 7.06 -16.57
C CYS A 186 -28.24 5.97 -16.39
N THR A 187 -27.80 4.72 -16.17
CA THR A 187 -28.68 3.57 -15.98
C THR A 187 -29.49 3.70 -14.70
N ASP A 188 -28.87 4.14 -13.60
CA ASP A 188 -29.55 4.30 -12.31
C ASP A 188 -30.61 5.43 -12.32
N ASN A 189 -30.50 6.39 -13.25
CA ASN A 189 -31.41 7.53 -13.37
C ASN A 189 -32.47 7.41 -14.48
N GLU A 190 -32.38 6.39 -15.34
CA GLU A 190 -33.30 6.20 -16.47
C GLU A 190 -34.60 5.51 -16.02
N GLN A 191 -35.73 5.94 -16.59
CA GLN A 191 -37.06 5.39 -16.27
C GLN A 191 -37.68 4.60 -17.42
N ASN A 192 -37.16 4.74 -18.63
CA ASN A 192 -37.64 4.01 -19.80
C ASN A 192 -36.97 2.63 -19.90
N GLU A 193 -37.77 1.56 -19.75
CA GLU A 193 -37.31 0.16 -19.79
C GLU A 193 -36.62 -0.23 -21.11
N ASP A 194 -37.09 0.25 -22.26
CA ASP A 194 -36.45 -0.07 -23.55
C ASP A 194 -35.03 0.51 -23.64
N ILE A 195 -34.85 1.71 -23.07
CA ILE A 195 -33.54 2.38 -23.00
C ILE A 195 -32.65 1.69 -21.96
N LEU A 196 -33.20 1.33 -20.79
CA LEU A 196 -32.49 0.57 -19.76
C LEU A 196 -31.94 -0.76 -20.28
N ASP A 197 -32.74 -1.50 -21.04
CA ASP A 197 -32.30 -2.75 -21.66
C ASP A 197 -31.15 -2.53 -22.65
N SER A 198 -31.15 -1.41 -23.37
CA SER A 198 -30.02 -1.04 -24.22
C SER A 198 -28.77 -0.71 -23.40
N TYR A 199 -28.88 0.08 -22.32
CA TYR A 199 -27.75 0.45 -21.47
C TYR A 199 -27.14 -0.76 -20.75
N ARG A 200 -27.98 -1.69 -20.26
CA ARG A 200 -27.50 -2.94 -19.63
C ARG A 200 -26.70 -3.80 -20.61
N LYS A 201 -27.12 -3.88 -21.89
CA LYS A 201 -26.36 -4.60 -22.92
C LYS A 201 -24.99 -3.94 -23.17
N TYR A 202 -24.95 -2.61 -23.31
CA TYR A 202 -23.69 -1.89 -23.45
C TYR A 202 -22.78 -2.09 -22.25
N LEU A 203 -23.29 -1.88 -21.03
CA LEU A 203 -22.54 -2.12 -19.78
C LEU A 203 -21.91 -3.52 -19.78
N SER A 204 -22.71 -4.56 -20.02
CA SER A 204 -22.19 -5.94 -20.01
C SER A 204 -21.11 -6.18 -21.07
N SER A 205 -21.23 -5.58 -22.25
CA SER A 205 -20.23 -5.70 -23.32
C SER A 205 -18.93 -4.97 -22.96
N TYR A 206 -19.03 -3.70 -22.55
CA TYR A 206 -17.88 -2.89 -22.17
C TYR A 206 -17.17 -3.40 -20.91
N GLU A 207 -17.89 -3.93 -19.93
CA GLU A 207 -17.30 -4.57 -18.75
C GLU A 207 -16.42 -5.76 -19.14
N LYS A 208 -16.91 -6.62 -20.05
CA LYS A 208 -16.11 -7.74 -20.59
C LYS A 208 -14.89 -7.24 -21.34
N HIS A 209 -15.03 -6.17 -22.12
CA HIS A 209 -13.91 -5.57 -22.85
C HIS A 209 -12.83 -5.01 -21.91
N VAL A 210 -13.23 -4.22 -20.92
CA VAL A 210 -12.32 -3.72 -19.88
C VAL A 210 -11.65 -4.88 -19.14
N GLN A 211 -12.37 -5.96 -18.85
CA GLN A 211 -11.78 -7.13 -18.22
C GLN A 211 -10.70 -7.78 -19.10
N ARG A 212 -10.91 -7.87 -20.42
CA ARG A 212 -9.87 -8.36 -21.35
C ARG A 212 -8.62 -7.46 -21.32
N LEU A 213 -8.80 -6.13 -21.33
CA LEU A 213 -7.68 -5.18 -21.23
C LEU A 213 -6.93 -5.33 -19.89
N ARG A 214 -7.66 -5.56 -18.79
CA ARG A 214 -7.06 -5.87 -17.48
C ARG A 214 -6.19 -7.11 -17.55
N ASP A 215 -6.73 -8.18 -18.12
CA ASP A 215 -6.02 -9.46 -18.23
C ASP A 215 -4.78 -9.32 -19.11
N GLN A 216 -4.86 -8.60 -20.24
CA GLN A 216 -3.72 -8.29 -21.10
C GLN A 216 -2.63 -7.50 -20.37
N ILE A 217 -3.01 -6.48 -19.60
CA ILE A 217 -2.06 -5.70 -18.80
C ILE A 217 -1.37 -6.60 -17.77
N GLU A 218 -2.12 -7.41 -17.02
CA GLU A 218 -1.53 -8.32 -16.02
C GLU A 218 -0.61 -9.38 -16.67
N GLN A 219 -0.96 -9.91 -17.84
CA GLN A 219 -0.09 -10.82 -18.59
C GLN A 219 1.23 -10.13 -18.98
N ASN A 220 1.17 -8.89 -19.49
CA ASN A 220 2.36 -8.10 -19.79
C ASN A 220 3.20 -7.88 -18.53
N LEU A 221 2.58 -7.51 -17.40
CA LEU A 221 3.25 -7.31 -16.11
C LEU A 221 3.88 -8.59 -15.55
N PHE A 222 3.32 -9.76 -15.86
CA PHE A 222 3.87 -11.06 -15.47
C PHE A 222 5.10 -11.42 -16.31
N SER A 223 5.16 -10.97 -17.56
CA SER A 223 6.27 -11.24 -18.48
C SER A 223 7.50 -10.32 -18.27
N CYS A 224 7.39 -9.29 -17.44
CA CYS A 224 8.47 -8.35 -17.17
C CYS A 224 9.71 -9.02 -16.58
N LYS A 225 10.89 -8.53 -16.95
CA LYS A 225 12.18 -9.01 -16.43
C LYS A 225 12.79 -8.00 -15.49
N ILE A 226 13.38 -8.47 -14.39
CA ILE A 226 14.15 -7.60 -13.49
C ILE A 226 15.38 -7.07 -14.25
N THR A 227 15.54 -5.75 -14.27
CA THR A 227 16.71 -5.08 -14.83
C THR A 227 17.64 -4.56 -13.75
N GLU A 228 17.09 -4.18 -12.59
CA GLU A 228 17.86 -3.62 -11.50
C GLU A 228 17.25 -4.03 -10.15
N HIS A 229 18.12 -4.25 -9.17
CA HIS A 229 17.75 -4.51 -7.78
C HIS A 229 18.51 -3.54 -6.88
N ILE A 230 17.78 -2.74 -6.11
CA ILE A 230 18.31 -1.68 -5.26
C ILE A 230 17.99 -1.99 -3.80
N ALA A 231 19.01 -2.34 -3.03
CA ALA A 231 18.88 -2.42 -1.57
C ALA A 231 18.94 -1.02 -0.94
N ILE A 232 17.98 -0.74 -0.05
CA ILE A 232 17.93 0.49 0.75
C ILE A 232 18.15 0.08 2.22
N PRO A 233 19.39 0.23 2.73
CA PRO A 233 19.68 -0.10 4.12
C PRO A 233 18.97 0.81 5.10
N GLU A 234 18.64 0.26 6.27
CA GLU A 234 18.08 0.99 7.40
C GLU A 234 18.88 2.27 7.73
N GLY A 235 18.19 3.41 7.78
CA GLY A 235 18.78 4.69 8.16
C GLY A 235 19.61 5.38 7.07
N SER A 236 19.74 4.78 5.88
CA SER A 236 20.44 5.40 4.75
C SER A 236 19.76 6.70 4.27
N ARG A 237 20.53 7.55 3.58
CA ARG A 237 20.11 8.83 2.99
C ARG A 237 20.50 8.87 1.50
N GLY A 238 20.07 9.90 0.79
CA GLY A 238 20.35 10.09 -0.65
C GLY A 238 19.51 9.17 -1.53
N ARG A 239 18.29 8.87 -1.09
CA ARG A 239 17.35 7.93 -1.72
C ARG A 239 16.01 8.60 -2.00
N SER A 240 16.02 9.88 -2.40
CA SER A 240 14.80 10.51 -2.95
C SER A 240 14.26 9.69 -4.13
N TYR A 241 12.99 9.87 -4.46
CA TYR A 241 12.42 9.20 -5.63
C TYR A 241 13.15 9.59 -6.91
N GLU A 242 13.56 10.85 -7.05
CA GLU A 242 14.35 11.32 -8.19
C GLU A 242 15.69 10.56 -8.30
N LYS A 243 16.40 10.34 -7.18
CA LYS A 243 17.62 9.51 -7.16
C LYS A 243 17.36 8.04 -7.49
N LEU A 244 16.26 7.49 -6.99
CA LEU A 244 15.95 6.05 -7.12
C LEU A 244 15.48 5.68 -8.51
N ILE A 245 14.67 6.53 -9.15
CA ILE A 245 13.98 6.17 -10.39
C ILE A 245 14.12 7.22 -11.50
N GLY A 246 14.84 8.32 -11.27
CA GLY A 246 14.93 9.43 -12.22
C GLY A 246 15.47 9.03 -13.59
N CYS A 247 16.34 8.01 -13.68
CA CYS A 247 16.82 7.48 -14.96
C CYS A 247 15.72 6.82 -15.82
N TYR A 248 14.58 6.47 -15.21
CA TYR A 248 13.40 5.90 -15.88
C TYR A 248 12.33 6.96 -16.21
N LEU A 249 12.49 8.20 -15.72
CA LEU A 249 11.59 9.32 -15.95
C LEU A 249 12.08 10.13 -17.14
N ASN A 250 11.27 10.22 -18.19
CA ASN A 250 11.61 10.95 -19.42
C ASN A 250 10.35 11.25 -20.24
N GLU A 251 10.53 11.95 -21.36
CA GLU A 251 9.48 12.36 -22.30
C GLU A 251 8.64 11.20 -22.89
N LYS A 252 9.08 9.95 -22.81
CA LYS A 252 8.30 8.79 -23.27
C LYS A 252 7.26 8.34 -22.25
N VAL A 253 7.37 8.80 -21.00
CA VAL A 253 6.43 8.51 -19.93
C VAL A 253 5.25 9.48 -20.02
N SER A 254 4.13 9.01 -20.52
CA SER A 254 2.89 9.78 -20.64
C SER A 254 1.75 9.28 -19.76
N VAL A 255 1.84 8.03 -19.28
CA VAL A 255 0.85 7.43 -18.38
C VAL A 255 1.56 6.72 -17.24
N VAL A 256 1.11 6.99 -16.01
CA VAL A 256 1.63 6.33 -14.80
C VAL A 256 0.48 5.78 -13.96
N HIS A 257 0.54 4.49 -13.62
CA HIS A 257 -0.35 3.87 -12.64
C HIS A 257 0.41 3.55 -11.36
N ILE A 258 -0.05 4.08 -10.24
CA ILE A 258 0.46 3.84 -8.88
C ILE A 258 -0.53 2.93 -8.16
N TYR A 259 -0.07 1.76 -7.77
CA TYR A 259 -0.79 0.86 -6.88
C TYR A 259 -0.14 0.98 -5.50
N GLU A 260 -0.83 1.58 -4.55
CA GLU A 260 -0.32 1.81 -3.19
C GLU A 260 -1.42 1.45 -2.18
N PRO A 261 -1.41 0.25 -1.56
CA PRO A 261 -2.46 -0.16 -0.63
C PRO A 261 -2.52 0.68 0.64
N CYS A 262 -1.47 1.43 0.97
CA CYS A 262 -1.28 2.00 2.29
C CYS A 262 -1.41 3.53 2.36
N LEU A 263 -2.15 4.22 1.49
CA LEU A 263 -2.38 5.69 1.58
C LEU A 263 -3.34 6.12 2.71
N THR A 264 -3.04 5.72 3.96
CA THR A 264 -3.97 5.76 5.10
C THR A 264 -3.63 6.79 6.17
N GLN A 265 -2.48 7.46 6.09
CA GLN A 265 -2.03 8.44 7.10
C GLN A 265 -1.42 9.64 6.40
N SER A 266 -1.36 10.82 7.02
CA SER A 266 -0.87 11.99 6.28
C SER A 266 0.59 11.90 5.88
N CYS A 267 1.46 11.16 6.60
CA CYS A 267 2.83 10.91 6.12
C CYS A 267 2.85 10.08 4.83
N HIS A 268 1.91 9.16 4.66
CA HIS A 268 1.77 8.38 3.44
C HIS A 268 1.26 9.24 2.27
N LEU A 269 0.37 10.20 2.57
CA LEU A 269 -0.10 11.17 1.59
C LEU A 269 1.02 12.16 1.20
N GLU A 270 1.86 12.59 2.15
CA GLU A 270 3.06 13.39 1.87
C GLU A 270 4.02 12.66 0.92
N ASP A 271 4.25 11.36 1.16
CA ASP A 271 5.08 10.53 0.29
C ASP A 271 4.50 10.42 -1.12
N LEU A 272 3.16 10.36 -1.26
CA LEU A 272 2.48 10.39 -2.57
C LEU A 272 2.68 11.73 -3.26
N ILE A 273 2.40 12.85 -2.58
CA ILE A 273 2.53 14.19 -3.16
C ILE A 273 3.96 14.40 -3.64
N ASN A 274 4.96 14.08 -2.80
CA ASN A 274 6.36 14.18 -3.21
C ASN A 274 6.68 13.30 -4.43
N PHE A 275 6.14 12.08 -4.49
CA PHE A 275 6.32 11.22 -5.66
C PHE A 275 5.72 11.84 -6.93
N VAL A 276 4.52 12.40 -6.84
CA VAL A 276 3.84 13.05 -7.97
C VAL A 276 4.58 14.30 -8.43
N GLU A 277 5.11 15.12 -7.51
CA GLU A 277 5.98 16.26 -7.85
C GLU A 277 7.19 15.81 -8.67
N VAL A 278 7.84 14.70 -8.29
CA VAL A 278 8.96 14.14 -9.05
C VAL A 278 8.52 13.69 -10.45
N LEU A 279 7.34 13.07 -10.59
CA LEU A 279 6.82 12.69 -11.90
C LEU A 279 6.55 13.90 -12.79
N VAL A 280 5.79 14.88 -12.30
CA VAL A 280 5.42 16.09 -13.05
C VAL A 280 6.66 16.88 -13.46
N LYS A 281 7.68 16.95 -12.58
CA LYS A 281 8.94 17.63 -12.85
C LYS A 281 9.77 16.96 -13.95
N ASN A 282 9.77 15.62 -14.03
CA ASN A 282 10.71 14.87 -14.87
C ASN A 282 10.08 14.23 -16.13
N CYS A 283 8.75 14.13 -16.19
CA CYS A 283 8.03 13.57 -17.33
C CYS A 283 7.25 14.67 -18.06
N SER A 284 7.90 15.34 -19.02
CA SER A 284 7.32 16.49 -19.73
C SER A 284 6.04 16.19 -20.52
N ASN A 285 5.82 14.93 -20.90
CA ASN A 285 4.63 14.48 -21.64
C ASN A 285 3.67 13.67 -20.76
N LEU A 286 3.76 13.80 -19.43
CA LEU A 286 2.83 13.14 -18.53
C LEU A 286 1.43 13.71 -18.75
N MET A 287 0.52 12.88 -19.27
CA MET A 287 -0.86 13.27 -19.55
C MET A 287 -1.84 12.62 -18.57
N PHE A 288 -1.52 11.42 -18.08
CA PHE A 288 -2.42 10.63 -17.24
C PHE A 288 -1.72 10.05 -16.03
N LEU A 289 -2.32 10.26 -14.86
CA LEU A 289 -1.88 9.67 -13.61
C LEU A 289 -3.05 8.96 -12.94
N ARG A 290 -2.82 7.73 -12.51
CA ARG A 290 -3.81 6.95 -11.78
C ARG A 290 -3.28 6.40 -10.46
N VAL A 291 -4.05 6.56 -9.39
CA VAL A 291 -3.77 5.95 -8.08
C VAL A 291 -4.81 4.90 -7.75
N ILE A 292 -4.38 3.67 -7.48
CA ILE A 292 -5.23 2.60 -6.95
C ILE A 292 -4.77 2.35 -5.51
N THR A 293 -5.68 2.51 -4.55
CA THR A 293 -5.40 2.39 -3.12
C THR A 293 -6.54 1.67 -2.41
N ARG A 294 -6.34 1.29 -1.14
CA ARG A 294 -7.44 0.91 -0.26
C ARG A 294 -8.07 2.13 0.39
N ALA A 295 -9.35 2.06 0.73
CA ALA A 295 -9.99 3.13 1.48
C ALA A 295 -9.46 3.12 2.92
N SER A 296 -9.06 4.28 3.42
CA SER A 296 -8.62 4.39 4.81
C SER A 296 -9.81 4.28 5.76
N PRO A 297 -9.85 3.31 6.70
CA PRO A 297 -10.94 3.21 7.65
C PRO A 297 -10.90 4.33 8.71
N LYS A 298 -9.74 4.96 8.93
CA LYS A 298 -9.53 5.96 9.98
C LYS A 298 -9.48 7.40 9.49
N SER A 299 -9.04 7.61 8.25
CA SER A 299 -8.77 8.94 7.68
C SER A 299 -9.37 9.08 6.28
N SER A 300 -10.51 8.44 6.04
CA SER A 300 -11.16 8.41 4.72
C SER A 300 -11.41 9.80 4.16
N ASN A 301 -11.86 10.76 5.00
CA ASN A 301 -12.11 12.13 4.56
C ASN A 301 -10.80 12.80 4.11
N LEU A 302 -9.78 12.84 4.98
CA LEU A 302 -8.47 13.39 4.63
C LEU A 302 -7.87 12.76 3.36
N GLN A 303 -7.97 11.44 3.23
CA GLN A 303 -7.48 10.73 2.05
C GLN A 303 -8.21 11.19 0.78
N LYS A 304 -9.54 11.27 0.82
CA LYS A 304 -10.35 11.73 -0.31
C LYS A 304 -10.12 13.20 -0.63
N ASP A 305 -10.04 14.05 0.39
CA ASP A 305 -9.81 15.49 0.26
C ASP A 305 -8.48 15.71 -0.47
N VAL A 306 -7.38 15.13 0.02
CA VAL A 306 -6.06 15.24 -0.63
C VAL A 306 -6.05 14.69 -2.05
N LEU A 307 -6.73 13.56 -2.32
CA LEU A 307 -6.80 13.00 -3.68
C LEU A 307 -7.68 13.84 -4.61
N ASN A 308 -8.70 14.53 -4.10
CA ASN A 308 -9.53 15.45 -4.89
C ASN A 308 -8.79 16.77 -5.13
N ASP A 309 -8.12 17.33 -4.13
CA ASP A 309 -7.29 18.52 -4.28
C ASP A 309 -6.19 18.27 -5.31
N LEU A 310 -5.50 17.12 -5.21
CA LEU A 310 -4.51 16.71 -6.20
C LEU A 310 -5.10 16.57 -7.61
N ARG A 311 -6.37 16.15 -7.74
CA ARG A 311 -7.06 16.11 -9.03
C ARG A 311 -7.19 17.51 -9.62
N GLU A 312 -7.67 18.46 -8.83
CA GLU A 312 -7.89 19.84 -9.27
C GLU A 312 -6.57 20.54 -9.62
N GLU A 313 -5.52 20.33 -8.82
CA GLU A 313 -4.20 20.89 -9.09
C GLU A 313 -3.61 20.34 -10.39
N LEU A 314 -3.69 19.04 -10.63
CA LEU A 314 -3.15 18.41 -11.84
C LEU A 314 -3.95 18.77 -13.09
N ASP A 315 -5.27 18.93 -12.99
CA ASP A 315 -6.12 19.36 -14.11
C ASP A 315 -5.72 20.75 -14.61
N SER A 316 -5.35 21.66 -13.70
CA SER A 316 -4.81 22.99 -14.07
C SER A 316 -3.51 22.92 -14.89
N GLY A 317 -2.78 21.80 -14.77
CA GLY A 317 -1.58 21.47 -15.53
C GLY A 317 -1.82 20.60 -16.78
N ASN A 318 -3.08 20.36 -17.17
CA ASN A 318 -3.50 19.44 -18.23
C ASN A 318 -3.12 17.96 -17.99
N ILE A 319 -2.97 17.56 -16.72
CA ILE A 319 -2.70 16.17 -16.34
C ILE A 319 -3.98 15.58 -15.77
N SER A 320 -4.55 14.60 -16.46
CA SER A 320 -5.75 13.92 -16.00
C SER A 320 -5.41 12.96 -14.86
N PHE A 321 -5.98 13.23 -13.67
CA PHE A 321 -5.79 12.41 -12.48
C PHE A 321 -7.04 11.64 -12.08
N ASN A 322 -6.91 10.32 -11.94
CA ASN A 322 -7.96 9.46 -11.43
C ASN A 322 -7.48 8.65 -10.22
N TYR A 323 -8.37 8.38 -9.27
CA TYR A 323 -8.09 7.43 -8.20
C TYR A 323 -9.24 6.44 -8.02
N GLN A 324 -8.88 5.21 -7.63
CA GLN A 324 -9.83 4.14 -7.36
C GLN A 324 -9.52 3.47 -6.03
N PHE A 325 -10.59 3.12 -5.31
CA PHE A 325 -10.50 2.24 -4.15
C PHE A 325 -10.65 0.77 -4.55
N ASP A 326 -9.68 -0.04 -4.19
CA ASP A 326 -9.69 -1.50 -4.37
C ASP A 326 -9.29 -2.19 -3.05
N GLU A 327 -10.28 -2.72 -2.33
CA GLU A 327 -10.05 -3.43 -1.07
C GLU A 327 -9.25 -4.74 -1.22
N GLN A 328 -9.16 -5.28 -2.43
CA GLN A 328 -8.38 -6.48 -2.72
C GLN A 328 -6.92 -6.16 -3.06
N LEU A 329 -6.54 -4.88 -3.14
CA LEU A 329 -5.17 -4.46 -3.41
C LEU A 329 -4.24 -4.86 -2.25
N LYS A 330 -3.29 -5.75 -2.55
CA LYS A 330 -2.37 -6.32 -1.55
C LYS A 330 -0.93 -5.85 -1.66
N LYS A 331 -0.45 -5.59 -2.88
CA LYS A 331 0.96 -5.36 -3.17
C LYS A 331 1.14 -4.03 -3.89
N PRO A 332 2.06 -3.18 -3.43
CA PRO A 332 2.38 -1.95 -4.13
C PRO A 332 3.17 -2.23 -5.42
N ARG A 333 2.95 -1.40 -6.43
CA ARG A 333 3.72 -1.35 -7.67
C ARG A 333 3.46 -0.04 -8.41
N ILE A 334 4.40 0.37 -9.24
CA ILE A 334 4.25 1.54 -10.12
C ILE A 334 4.49 1.05 -11.54
N VAL A 335 3.64 1.45 -12.47
CA VAL A 335 3.66 1.00 -13.87
C VAL A 335 3.68 2.23 -14.77
N PHE A 336 4.66 2.30 -15.65
CA PHE A 336 4.77 3.34 -16.67
C PHE A 336 4.34 2.79 -18.04
N ASN A 337 3.76 3.62 -18.90
CA ASN A 337 3.38 3.21 -20.26
C ASN A 337 4.55 2.71 -21.10
N ASN A 338 5.78 3.13 -20.82
CA ASN A 338 6.97 2.65 -21.53
C ASN A 338 7.40 1.22 -21.12
N GLY A 339 6.64 0.55 -20.26
CA GLY A 339 6.87 -0.84 -19.85
C GLY A 339 7.76 -1.00 -18.61
N VAL A 340 8.25 0.12 -18.03
CA VAL A 340 8.95 0.08 -16.74
C VAL A 340 7.95 -0.19 -15.61
N VAL A 341 8.31 -1.12 -14.72
CA VAL A 341 7.53 -1.47 -13.54
C VAL A 341 8.43 -1.44 -12.31
N ILE A 342 8.07 -0.66 -11.31
CA ILE A 342 8.81 -0.53 -10.06
C ILE A 342 8.04 -1.29 -8.98
N ARG A 343 8.72 -2.18 -8.24
CA ARG A 343 8.15 -2.89 -7.10
C ARG A 343 9.03 -2.65 -5.88
N CYS A 344 8.45 -2.04 -4.86
CA CYS A 344 9.07 -1.84 -3.56
C CYS A 344 8.20 -2.51 -2.51
N ARG A 345 8.76 -3.31 -1.61
CA ARG A 345 7.95 -4.03 -0.61
C ARG A 345 7.17 -3.09 0.32
N ARG A 346 7.69 -1.87 0.53
CA ARG A 346 7.04 -0.79 1.31
C ARG A 346 6.26 0.20 0.45
N GLY A 347 6.23 0.01 -0.86
CA GLY A 347 5.64 0.95 -1.80
C GLY A 347 6.36 2.30 -1.77
N LEU A 348 5.61 3.38 -1.66
CA LEU A 348 6.14 4.75 -1.55
C LEU A 348 6.75 5.02 -0.16
N HIS A 349 6.37 4.29 0.87
CA HIS A 349 6.67 4.62 2.27
C HIS A 349 8.04 4.10 2.73
N ILE A 350 9.09 4.53 2.03
CA ILE A 350 10.48 4.12 2.26
C ILE A 350 11.21 4.99 3.30
N TYR A 351 10.60 6.08 3.76
CA TYR A 351 11.24 7.03 4.67
C TYR A 351 10.81 6.83 6.13
N LYS A 352 11.72 7.14 7.04
CA LYS A 352 11.41 7.22 8.47
C LYS A 352 10.62 8.49 8.77
N PRO A 353 9.64 8.43 9.69
CA PRO A 353 8.97 9.62 10.20
C PRO A 353 9.97 10.63 10.78
N LEU A 354 9.69 11.92 10.58
CA LEU A 354 10.45 12.98 11.23
C LEU A 354 10.02 13.09 12.70
N THR A 355 10.94 12.84 13.63
CA THR A 355 10.63 12.78 15.07
C THR A 355 10.59 14.14 15.77
N LYS A 356 10.97 15.24 15.09
CA LYS A 356 11.06 16.60 15.67
C LYS A 356 10.77 17.66 14.61
N TYR A 357 10.30 18.82 15.04
CA TYR A 357 10.10 20.00 14.20
C TYR A 357 11.41 20.46 13.51
N TYR A 358 11.28 21.01 12.29
CA TYR A 358 12.34 21.69 11.53
C TYR A 358 13.66 20.92 11.45
N LYS A 359 13.63 19.72 10.86
CA LYS A 359 14.82 18.88 10.64
C LYS A 359 15.20 18.82 9.17
N LEU A 360 16.48 18.59 8.92
CA LEU A 360 16.98 18.24 7.59
C LEU A 360 16.24 16.98 7.10
N GLY A 361 15.71 17.04 5.88
CA GLY A 361 14.76 16.05 5.37
C GLY A 361 13.29 16.49 5.45
N LEU A 362 13.00 17.71 5.90
CA LEU A 362 11.61 18.20 5.88
C LEU A 362 11.08 18.41 4.46
N TYR A 363 11.87 19.07 3.61
CA TYR A 363 11.48 19.41 2.24
C TYR A 363 12.24 18.61 1.18
N ASP A 364 13.52 18.34 1.42
CA ASP A 364 14.34 17.56 0.50
C ASP A 364 14.53 16.13 1.03
N PHE A 365 13.92 15.19 0.32
CA PHE A 365 13.86 13.78 0.70
C PHE A 365 15.21 13.07 0.54
N ASP A 366 16.21 13.65 -0.14
CA ASP A 366 17.58 13.12 -0.14
C ASP A 366 18.19 13.12 1.27
N PHE A 367 17.71 13.98 2.17
CA PHE A 367 18.18 14.00 3.55
C PHE A 367 17.35 13.15 4.52
N ARG A 368 16.21 12.59 4.07
CA ARG A 368 15.39 11.69 4.90
C ARG A 368 16.12 10.37 5.12
N ARG A 369 16.05 9.87 6.35
CA ARG A 369 16.54 8.52 6.68
C ARG A 369 15.53 7.51 6.16
N CYS A 370 16.01 6.44 5.56
CA CYS A 370 15.15 5.40 5.01
C CYS A 370 14.86 4.29 6.02
N GLU A 371 13.76 3.59 5.81
CA GLU A 371 13.45 2.29 6.36
C GLU A 371 14.10 1.21 5.50
N ASN A 372 14.49 0.09 6.11
CA ASN A 372 15.08 -1.03 5.38
C ASN A 372 14.10 -1.61 4.35
N THR A 373 14.47 -1.57 3.07
CA THR A 373 13.66 -2.13 2.00
C THR A 373 14.48 -2.43 0.75
N GLU A 374 13.83 -3.02 -0.24
CA GLU A 374 14.40 -3.35 -1.54
C GLU A 374 13.45 -2.84 -2.62
N VAL A 375 14.03 -2.28 -3.67
CA VAL A 375 13.33 -1.78 -4.85
C VAL A 375 13.82 -2.58 -6.04
N ASP A 376 12.89 -3.29 -6.68
CA ASP A 376 13.13 -3.98 -7.93
C ASP A 376 12.58 -3.15 -9.09
N ILE A 377 13.41 -2.97 -10.11
CA ILE A 377 12.98 -2.38 -11.39
C ILE A 377 12.85 -3.51 -12.41
N TYR A 378 11.71 -3.55 -13.08
CA TYR A 378 11.44 -4.48 -14.15
C TYR A 378 11.20 -3.73 -15.46
N GLN A 379 11.58 -4.37 -16.56
CA GLN A 379 11.26 -3.93 -17.91
C GLN A 379 10.38 -4.98 -18.59
N GLY A 380 9.20 -4.55 -19.04
CA GLY A 380 8.30 -5.30 -19.91
C GLY A 380 8.21 -4.70 -21.31
N LYS A 381 7.23 -5.19 -22.07
CA LYS A 381 6.80 -4.54 -23.31
C LYS A 381 6.14 -3.20 -22.98
N PRO A 382 6.38 -2.14 -23.77
CA PRO A 382 5.63 -0.90 -23.65
C PRO A 382 4.13 -1.10 -23.85
N PHE A 383 3.33 -0.37 -23.08
CA PHE A 383 1.88 -0.24 -23.23
C PHE A 383 1.50 0.91 -24.17
N SER A 384 2.38 1.23 -25.12
CA SER A 384 2.19 2.22 -26.18
C SER A 384 2.70 1.69 -27.53
N GLU A 385 2.85 0.37 -27.67
CA GLU A 385 3.21 -0.27 -28.94
C GLU A 385 1.97 -0.48 -29.80
N SER A 386 2.01 0.03 -31.04
CA SER A 386 0.93 -0.12 -32.00
C SER A 386 0.54 -1.59 -32.18
N ILE A 387 -0.77 -1.87 -32.08
CA ILE A 387 -1.31 -3.21 -32.32
C ILE A 387 -1.07 -3.66 -33.76
N SER A 388 -1.01 -4.97 -34.00
CA SER A 388 -0.80 -5.50 -35.35
C SER A 388 -2.01 -5.18 -36.23
N LYS A 389 -1.82 -5.22 -37.57
CA LYS A 389 -2.94 -5.02 -38.51
C LYS A 389 -4.07 -6.03 -38.32
N ALA A 390 -3.75 -7.26 -37.91
CA ALA A 390 -4.72 -8.32 -37.64
C ALA A 390 -5.51 -8.05 -36.35
N ASP A 391 -4.82 -7.68 -35.26
CA ASP A 391 -5.48 -7.31 -34.00
C ASP A 391 -6.37 -6.08 -34.18
N ARG A 392 -5.96 -5.15 -35.06
CA ARG A 392 -6.74 -3.98 -35.43
C ARG A 392 -8.04 -4.34 -36.15
N THR A 393 -8.00 -5.29 -37.10
CA THR A 393 -9.21 -5.78 -37.78
C THR A 393 -10.14 -6.51 -36.82
N ASP A 394 -9.60 -7.37 -35.95
CA ASP A 394 -10.39 -8.11 -34.97
C ASP A 394 -11.07 -7.18 -33.96
N LEU A 395 -10.36 -6.14 -33.48
CA LEU A 395 -10.93 -5.12 -32.60
C LEU A 395 -12.07 -4.37 -33.28
N MET A 396 -11.86 -3.92 -34.53
CA MET A 396 -12.90 -3.22 -35.30
C MET A 396 -14.12 -4.10 -35.56
N GLU A 397 -13.94 -5.38 -35.89
CA GLU A 397 -15.04 -6.34 -36.07
C GLU A 397 -15.79 -6.59 -34.75
N SER A 398 -15.07 -6.71 -33.63
CA SER A 398 -15.68 -6.93 -32.31
C SER A 398 -16.54 -5.75 -31.84
N LEU A 399 -16.22 -4.53 -32.28
CA LEU A 399 -16.97 -3.30 -31.96
C LEU A 399 -18.14 -3.04 -32.91
N LEU A 400 -18.06 -3.51 -34.16
CA LEU A 400 -19.18 -3.44 -35.10
C LEU A 400 -20.29 -4.47 -34.79
N HIS A 401 -19.97 -5.49 -33.98
CA HIS A 401 -20.89 -6.55 -33.57
C HIS A 401 -21.33 -6.49 -32.09
N ALA A 402 -20.88 -5.49 -31.33
CA ALA A 402 -21.35 -5.16 -29.98
C ALA A 402 -22.40 -4.05 -30.01
#